data_AF-A0A7J2JGK1-F1
#
_entry.id   AF-A0A7J2JGK1-F1
#
_cell.length_a   1.000
_cell.length_b   1.000
_cell.length_c   1.000
_cell.angle_alpha   90.00
_cell.angle_beta   90.00
_cell.angle_gamma   90.00
#
_symmetry.space_group_name_H-M   'P 1'
#
loop_
_entity.id
_entity.type
_entity.pdbx_description
1 polymer ?
#
loop_
_entity_poly.entity_id
_entity_poly.type
_entity_poly.pdbx_seq_one_letter_code
_entity_poly.pdbx_strand_id
1 'polypeptide(L)'
;MDVEWVDDGWIEELLWCPSQCYRRARWRGRIYTLYLRWRWEDPWQFHIAEGDMVAQPGPYIIDFRSGRVGVLKGFDEEGGFILEEVKWRFVTEDLFEEHGLFFKDEELKEAERAAEELFIKWLASKKP
;
A
#
# COMPACT_ATOMS: atom_id res chain seq x y z
N MET A 1 -0.05 1.29 -22.97
CA MET A 1 0.47 0.70 -21.72
C MET A 1 -0.74 0.09 -21.06
N ASP A 2 -0.79 -1.23 -20.98
CA ASP A 2 -2.02 -1.92 -20.60
C ASP A 2 -1.96 -2.21 -19.10
N VAL A 3 -2.65 -1.36 -18.33
CA VAL A 3 -2.88 -1.52 -16.90
C VAL A 3 -4.32 -1.96 -16.74
N GLU A 4 -4.52 -3.09 -16.08
CA GLU A 4 -5.85 -3.59 -15.73
C GLU A 4 -6.14 -3.28 -14.28
N TRP A 5 -7.15 -2.46 -13.98
CA TRP A 5 -7.61 -2.26 -12.62
C TRP A 5 -8.33 -3.52 -12.12
N VAL A 6 -7.97 -3.98 -10.92
CA VAL A 6 -8.59 -5.16 -10.29
C VAL A 6 -9.86 -4.76 -9.53
N ASP A 7 -9.89 -3.54 -9.00
CA ASP A 7 -11.00 -2.99 -8.23
C ASP A 7 -11.78 -1.96 -9.07
N ASP A 8 -13.10 -1.89 -8.87
CA ASP A 8 -13.97 -0.89 -9.51
C ASP A 8 -13.67 0.55 -9.02
N GLY A 9 -13.04 0.68 -7.85
CA GLY A 9 -12.64 1.94 -7.22
C GLY A 9 -11.66 1.72 -6.08
N TRP A 10 -11.37 2.77 -5.32
CA TRP A 10 -10.56 2.66 -4.11
C TRP A 10 -11.30 1.90 -3.01
N ILE A 11 -10.58 1.01 -2.34
CA ILE A 11 -11.00 0.34 -1.12
C ILE A 11 -10.59 1.24 0.04
N GLU A 12 -11.56 1.82 0.72
CA GLU A 12 -11.36 2.82 1.76
C GLU A 12 -11.56 2.21 3.16
N GLU A 13 -10.50 2.17 3.96
CA GLU A 13 -10.54 1.81 5.39
C GLU A 13 -10.31 3.07 6.25
N LEU A 14 -11.36 3.90 6.37
CA LEU A 14 -11.31 5.22 7.03
C LEU A 14 -11.76 5.18 8.51
N LEU A 15 -11.91 3.99 9.11
CA LEU A 15 -12.55 3.85 10.42
C LEU A 15 -11.68 4.30 11.60
N TRP A 16 -10.36 4.39 11.45
CA TRP A 16 -9.41 4.73 12.52
C TRP A 16 -8.15 5.40 11.97
N CYS A 17 -7.48 6.25 12.76
CA CYS A 17 -6.12 6.69 12.44
C CYS A 17 -5.12 5.53 12.69
N PRO A 18 -4.28 5.16 11.71
CA PRO A 18 -4.15 5.74 10.36
C PRO A 18 -5.24 5.28 9.39
N SER A 19 -5.83 6.23 8.66
CA SER A 19 -6.71 5.94 7.53
C SER A 19 -5.88 5.36 6.39
N GLN A 20 -6.37 4.28 5.79
CA GLN A 20 -5.65 3.56 4.74
C GLN A 20 -6.59 3.28 3.58
N CYS A 21 -6.13 3.58 2.37
CA CYS A 21 -6.86 3.30 1.15
C CYS A 21 -6.00 2.48 0.20
N TYR A 22 -6.64 1.56 -0.52
CA TYR A 22 -5.96 0.63 -1.41
C TYR A 22 -6.61 0.64 -2.79
N ARG A 23 -5.80 0.51 -3.83
CA ARG A 23 -6.28 0.19 -5.17
C ARG A 23 -5.32 -0.77 -5.87
N ARG A 24 -5.85 -1.86 -6.42
CA ARG A 24 -5.02 -2.88 -7.06
C ARG A 24 -5.06 -2.78 -8.57
N ALA A 25 -3.90 -2.99 -9.17
CA ALA A 25 -3.72 -3.00 -10.61
C ALA A 25 -2.86 -4.19 -11.04
N ARG A 26 -3.15 -4.76 -12.20
CA ARG A 26 -2.33 -5.76 -12.85
C ARG A 26 -1.55 -5.12 -14.00
N TRP A 27 -0.24 -5.37 -14.01
CA TRP A 27 0.64 -4.98 -15.10
C TRP A 27 1.66 -6.09 -15.36
N ARG A 28 1.76 -6.56 -16.61
CA ARG A 28 2.69 -7.64 -17.03
C ARG A 28 2.61 -8.89 -16.17
N GLY A 29 1.39 -9.31 -15.81
CA GLY A 29 1.15 -10.49 -14.98
C GLY A 29 1.51 -10.33 -13.51
N ARG A 30 1.94 -9.14 -13.06
CA ARG A 30 2.17 -8.82 -11.65
C ARG A 30 1.03 -7.98 -11.10
N ILE A 31 0.70 -8.19 -9.83
CA ILE A 31 -0.23 -7.34 -9.09
C ILE A 31 0.59 -6.27 -8.38
N TYR A 32 0.12 -5.03 -8.46
CA TYR A 32 0.59 -3.92 -7.66
C TYR A 32 -0.58 -3.41 -6.80
N THR A 33 -0.25 -2.97 -5.60
CA THR A 33 -1.19 -2.26 -4.73
C THR A 33 -0.71 -0.81 -4.59
N LEU A 34 -1.57 0.13 -4.97
CA LEU A 34 -1.43 1.54 -4.62
C LEU A 34 -1.90 1.68 -3.17
N TYR A 35 -1.03 2.19 -2.31
CA TYR A 35 -1.27 2.34 -0.89
C TYR A 35 -1.26 3.83 -0.54
N LEU A 36 -2.44 4.33 -0.19
CA LEU A 36 -2.61 5.66 0.37
C LEU A 36 -2.78 5.56 1.87
N ARG A 37 -2.10 6.46 2.57
CA ARG A 37 -2.13 6.44 4.02
C ARG A 37 -2.06 7.83 4.60
N TRP A 38 -2.92 8.08 5.59
CA TRP A 38 -3.02 9.36 6.28
C TRP A 38 -2.87 9.18 7.79
N ARG A 39 -2.20 10.15 8.42
CA ARG A 39 -2.01 10.19 9.88
C ARG A 39 -2.25 11.63 10.38
N TRP A 40 -3.44 11.90 10.89
CA TRP A 40 -3.70 13.16 11.61
C TRP A 40 -3.27 14.40 10.80
N GLU A 41 -2.39 15.26 11.31
CA GLU A 41 -2.00 16.49 10.59
C GLU A 41 -1.03 16.23 9.42
N ASP A 42 -0.52 15.00 9.27
CA ASP A 42 0.34 14.66 8.16
C ASP A 42 -0.47 14.60 6.86
N PRO A 43 0.06 15.12 5.74
CA PRO A 43 -0.57 14.95 4.44
C PRO A 43 -0.66 13.47 4.07
N TRP A 44 -1.57 13.14 3.14
CA TRP A 44 -1.60 11.82 2.54
C TRP A 44 -0.22 11.44 2.01
N GLN A 45 0.16 10.18 2.24
CA GLN A 45 1.36 9.56 1.71
C GLN A 45 0.97 8.54 0.65
N PHE A 46 1.77 8.41 -0.40
CA PHE A 46 1.51 7.46 -1.47
C PHE A 46 2.70 6.53 -1.73
N HIS A 47 2.44 5.23 -1.61
CA HIS A 47 3.42 4.19 -1.90
C HIS A 47 2.87 3.17 -2.90
N ILE A 48 3.77 2.51 -3.63
CA ILE A 48 3.44 1.37 -4.49
C ILE A 48 4.04 0.11 -3.86
N ALA A 49 3.21 -0.91 -3.67
CA ALA A 49 3.64 -2.26 -3.34
C ALA A 49 3.55 -3.18 -4.56
N GLU A 50 4.56 -4.02 -4.77
CA GLU A 50 4.48 -5.20 -5.64
C GLU A 50 3.91 -6.35 -4.80
N GLY A 51 2.77 -6.90 -5.22
CA GLY A 51 1.97 -7.88 -4.47
C GLY A 51 0.60 -7.34 -4.06
N ASP A 52 -0.27 -8.25 -3.62
CA ASP A 52 -1.65 -7.93 -3.19
C ASP A 52 -1.70 -7.75 -1.67
N MET A 53 -1.74 -6.49 -1.21
CA MET A 53 -1.84 -6.19 0.22
C MET A 53 -3.23 -6.48 0.78
N VAL A 54 -4.27 -6.37 -0.07
CA VAL A 54 -5.67 -6.56 0.32
C VAL A 54 -5.97 -8.05 0.53
N ALA A 55 -5.31 -8.94 -0.22
CA ALA A 55 -5.44 -10.39 -0.06
C ALA A 55 -4.75 -10.95 1.18
N GLN A 56 -3.89 -10.18 1.86
CA GLN A 56 -3.25 -10.55 3.13
C GLN A 56 -3.60 -9.55 4.25
N PRO A 57 -4.88 -9.39 4.62
CA PRO A 57 -5.27 -8.46 5.68
C PRO A 57 -4.81 -8.98 7.05
N GLY A 58 -4.43 -8.07 7.93
CA GLY A 58 -4.11 -8.37 9.32
C GLY A 58 -3.03 -7.48 9.91
N PRO A 59 -2.78 -7.59 11.23
CA PRO A 59 -1.72 -6.85 11.87
C PRO A 59 -0.36 -7.35 11.39
N TYR A 60 0.40 -6.44 10.78
CA TYR A 60 1.78 -6.69 10.38
C TYR A 60 2.69 -6.58 11.59
N ILE A 61 3.47 -7.62 11.84
CA ILE A 61 4.47 -7.66 12.91
C ILE A 61 5.85 -7.65 12.27
N ILE A 62 6.68 -6.73 12.74
CA ILE A 62 8.10 -6.70 12.47
C ILE A 62 8.79 -7.36 13.67
N ASP A 63 9.33 -8.56 13.46
CA ASP A 63 10.21 -9.18 14.44
C ASP A 63 11.61 -8.56 14.31
N PHE A 64 11.94 -7.64 15.19
CA PHE A 64 13.24 -6.97 15.23
C PHE A 64 14.41 -7.91 15.55
N ARG A 65 14.17 -9.10 16.14
CA ARG A 65 15.24 -10.07 16.43
C ARG A 65 15.65 -10.84 15.19
N SER A 66 14.66 -11.27 14.41
CA SER A 66 14.91 -12.04 13.18
C SER A 66 14.95 -11.19 11.92
N GLY A 67 14.55 -9.91 12.00
CA GLY A 67 14.40 -9.01 10.85
C GLY A 67 13.24 -9.39 9.92
N ARG A 68 12.35 -10.28 10.35
CA ARG A 68 11.25 -10.79 9.53
C ARG A 68 10.02 -9.92 9.70
N VAL A 69 9.31 -9.71 8.59
CA VAL A 69 7.98 -9.11 8.59
C VAL A 69 6.98 -10.21 8.24
N GLY A 70 5.88 -10.27 8.97
CA GLY A 70 4.82 -11.24 8.72
C GLY A 70 3.46 -10.74 9.18
N VAL A 71 2.41 -11.31 8.62
CA VAL A 71 1.03 -11.10 9.08
C VAL A 71 0.81 -11.99 10.29
N LEU A 72 0.44 -11.41 11.43
CA LEU A 72 0.12 -12.17 12.63
C LEU A 72 -1.14 -13.01 12.41
N LYS A 73 -1.01 -14.32 12.60
CA LYS A 73 -2.12 -15.29 12.54
C LYS A 73 -2.57 -15.79 13.89
N GLY A 74 -1.74 -15.62 14.91
CA GLY A 74 -2.05 -16.02 16.27
C GLY A 74 -0.81 -16.14 17.12
N PHE A 75 -0.97 -16.83 18.25
CA PHE A 75 0.09 -17.10 19.20
C PHE A 75 0.22 -18.61 19.37
N ASP A 76 1.46 -19.09 19.51
CA ASP A 76 1.71 -20.48 19.89
C ASP A 76 1.43 -20.71 21.39
N GLU A 77 1.57 -21.96 21.85
CA GLU A 77 1.29 -22.35 23.24
C GLU A 77 2.22 -21.67 24.27
N GLU A 78 3.37 -21.14 23.83
CA GLU A 78 4.35 -20.43 24.65
C GLU A 78 4.18 -18.90 24.57
N GLY A 79 3.20 -18.42 23.79
CA GLY A 79 2.94 -16.99 23.57
C GLY A 79 3.82 -16.35 22.49
N GLY A 80 4.56 -17.14 21.72
CA GLY A 80 5.30 -16.71 20.54
C GLY A 80 4.38 -16.36 19.37
N PHE A 81 4.85 -15.50 18.46
CA PHE A 81 4.06 -15.06 17.30
C PHE A 81 4.03 -16.14 16.20
N ILE A 82 2.84 -16.48 15.74
CA ILE A 82 2.64 -17.25 14.50
C ILE A 82 2.47 -16.25 13.35
N LEU A 83 3.47 -16.18 12.47
CA LEU A 83 3.52 -15.23 11.36
C LEU A 83 3.34 -15.93 10.01
N GLU A 84 2.45 -15.41 9.17
CA GLU A 84 2.42 -15.71 7.74
C GLU A 84 3.38 -14.77 7.00
N GLU A 85 4.17 -15.31 6.07
CA GLU A 85 5.08 -14.51 5.24
C GLU A 85 4.32 -13.49 4.39
N VAL A 86 4.81 -12.26 4.38
CA VAL A 86 4.28 -11.19 3.53
C VAL A 86 4.66 -11.45 2.07
N LYS A 87 3.67 -11.54 1.20
CA LYS A 87 3.83 -11.80 -0.25
C LYS A 87 3.81 -10.53 -1.08
N TRP A 88 4.02 -9.39 -0.43
CA TRP A 88 4.13 -8.09 -1.05
C TRP A 88 5.31 -7.32 -0.47
N ARG A 89 5.81 -6.33 -1.21
CA ARG A 89 6.84 -5.39 -0.73
C ARG A 89 6.64 -4.03 -1.32
N PHE A 90 6.95 -2.98 -0.57
CA PHE A 90 7.05 -1.64 -1.14
C PHE A 90 8.18 -1.58 -2.16
N VAL A 91 7.89 -0.99 -3.31
CA VAL A 91 8.84 -0.78 -4.41
C VAL A 91 9.11 0.70 -4.68
N THR A 92 8.53 1.57 -3.86
CA THR A 92 8.76 3.02 -3.80
C THR A 92 8.75 3.48 -2.35
N GLU A 93 9.39 4.62 -2.11
CA GLU A 93 9.14 5.44 -0.91
C GLU A 93 7.86 6.26 -1.13
N ASP A 94 7.72 7.40 -0.44
CA ASP A 94 6.56 8.30 -0.57
C ASP A 94 6.64 9.11 -1.87
N LEU A 95 5.87 8.68 -2.87
CA LEU A 95 5.84 9.33 -4.18
C LEU A 95 5.20 10.72 -4.14
N PHE A 96 4.33 11.03 -3.16
CA PHE A 96 3.81 12.39 -3.05
C PHE A 96 4.90 13.35 -2.58
N GLU A 97 5.69 12.95 -1.58
CA GLU A 97 6.84 13.72 -1.14
C GLU A 97 7.87 13.90 -2.26
N GLU A 98 8.22 12.82 -2.98
CA GLU A 98 9.17 12.87 -4.12
C GLU A 98 8.72 13.85 -5.22
N HIS A 99 7.41 14.04 -5.38
CA HIS A 99 6.82 14.93 -6.39
C HIS A 99 6.35 16.28 -5.83
N GLY A 100 6.55 16.56 -4.54
CA GLY A 100 6.14 17.81 -3.90
C GLY A 100 4.63 18.02 -3.86
N LEU A 101 3.86 16.93 -3.80
CA LEU A 101 2.40 16.95 -3.69
C LEU A 101 2.00 16.75 -2.23
N PHE A 102 1.06 17.57 -1.75
CA PHE A 102 0.59 17.53 -0.37
C PHE A 102 -0.92 17.67 -0.36
N PHE A 103 -1.60 16.62 0.09
CA PHE A 103 -3.05 16.58 0.18
C PHE A 103 -3.47 16.42 1.64
N LYS A 104 -4.42 17.22 2.09
CA LYS A 104 -5.06 17.10 3.40
C LYS A 104 -6.10 15.98 3.41
N ASP A 105 -6.61 15.66 4.59
CA ASP A 105 -7.66 14.65 4.76
C ASP A 105 -8.86 14.89 3.82
N GLU A 106 -9.34 16.14 3.76
CA GLU A 106 -10.49 16.51 2.94
C GLU A 106 -10.25 16.38 1.43
N GLU A 107 -8.99 16.23 1.02
CA GLU A 107 -8.54 16.14 -0.38
C GLU A 107 -8.25 14.68 -0.81
N LEU A 108 -8.86 13.70 -0.14
CA LEU A 108 -8.69 12.27 -0.46
C LEU A 108 -8.94 11.97 -1.94
N LYS A 109 -9.98 12.54 -2.56
CA LYS A 109 -10.31 12.26 -3.98
C LYS A 109 -9.29 12.87 -4.95
N GLU A 110 -8.66 13.97 -4.58
CA GLU A 110 -7.53 14.56 -5.29
C GLU A 110 -6.30 13.66 -5.15
N ALA A 111 -6.03 13.17 -3.94
CA ALA A 111 -4.94 12.23 -3.67
C ALA A 111 -5.11 10.91 -4.46
N GLU A 112 -6.29 10.31 -4.46
CA GLU A 112 -6.60 9.10 -5.24
C GLU A 112 -6.27 9.26 -6.74
N ARG A 113 -6.74 10.36 -7.35
CA ARG A 113 -6.46 10.66 -8.77
C ARG A 113 -4.96 10.89 -9.01
N ALA A 114 -4.30 11.65 -8.14
CA ALA A 114 -2.86 11.90 -8.25
C ALA A 114 -2.04 10.62 -8.12
N ALA A 115 -2.42 9.72 -7.21
CA ALA A 115 -1.78 8.42 -7.02
C ALA A 115 -1.89 7.54 -8.27
N GLU A 116 -3.06 7.50 -8.91
CA GLU A 116 -3.25 6.78 -10.17
C GLU A 116 -2.39 7.34 -11.29
N GLU A 117 -2.35 8.67 -11.46
CA GLU A 117 -1.51 9.31 -12.48
C GLU A 117 -0.02 9.04 -12.25
N LEU A 118 0.44 9.15 -10.99
CA LEU A 118 1.81 8.86 -10.61
C LEU A 118 2.15 7.38 -10.81
N PHE A 119 1.22 6.47 -10.52
CA PHE A 119 1.40 5.04 -10.79
C PHE A 119 1.62 4.76 -12.29
N ILE A 120 0.81 5.34 -13.17
CA ILE A 120 0.98 5.18 -14.63
C ILE A 120 2.33 5.76 -15.09
N LYS A 121 2.72 6.95 -14.59
CA LYS A 121 4.04 7.54 -14.88
C LYS A 121 5.19 6.68 -14.38
N TRP A 122 5.08 6.16 -13.15
CA TRP A 122 6.05 5.28 -12.54
C TRP A 122 6.22 4.00 -13.36
N LEU A 123 5.12 3.37 -13.77
CA LEU A 123 5.18 2.19 -14.63
C LEU A 123 5.85 2.52 -15.97
N ALA A 124 5.53 3.66 -16.59
CA ALA A 124 6.14 4.07 -17.86
C ALA A 124 7.67 4.28 -17.75
N SER A 125 8.16 4.62 -16.55
CA SER A 125 9.60 4.73 -16.27
C SER A 125 10.31 3.37 -16.12
N LYS A 126 9.55 2.30 -15.83
CA LYS A 126 10.11 0.94 -15.77
C LYS A 126 10.32 0.47 -17.21
N LYS A 127 11.60 0.36 -17.61
CA LYS A 127 12.00 -0.11 -18.94
C LYS A 127 11.30 -1.44 -19.29
N PRO A 128 11.04 -1.70 -20.59
CA PRO A 128 10.54 -2.98 -21.04
C PRO A 128 11.39 -4.16 -20.60
#